data_AF-A0A831Z6B2-F1
#
_entry.id   AF-A0A831Z6B2-F1
#
_cell.length_a   1.000
_cell.length_b   1.000
_cell.length_c   1.000
_cell.angle_alpha   90.00
_cell.angle_beta   90.00
_cell.angle_gamma   90.00
#
_symmetry.space_group_name_H-M   'P 1'
#
loop_
_entity.id
_entity.type
_entity.pdbx_description
1 polymer ?
#
loop_
_entity_poly.entity_id
_entity_poly.type
_entity_poly.pdbx_seq_one_letter_code
_entity_poly.pdbx_strand_id
1 'polypeptide(L)'
;MVTVTLPDGSQREFDSGVTVMDVAKAIGSGLAKATIAGRVDDLLVDASEEIYKDVTLSIVTAKDLDALEIIRHSTAHLLAQAVKQLFPSAQVTIGPVIADGFYYDFSCDHHFTPEDLERIESRMTELVELKIPVVRDIMQRDQAVDYFRGIGEGYKAEIIQSIPADQSISLYTQAEFTDLCRGPHVPDTGKLGAFKLMKVAGAYWRGNSENEMLQRIYGTAWLDKKALKAYLHRLEEAEKRDHRKLGKQLDLFHMQDEAPGMVFWHAKGWTIYCLIEQFIREKLRKHGYGEVKTPQVVDRSLWEKSGHWDKFGEMIFTTHSETREYAVKPMNCPCHIQIYNQGIKSYRDLPIRMAEFGSCHRNEPSGTLHGLMRVRNFVQDDAHIFCTEDQ
;
A
#
# COMPACT_ATOMS: atom_id res chain seq x y z
N MET A 1 -20.48 25.24 33.45
CA MET A 1 -19.06 25.23 33.85
C MET A 1 -18.46 23.91 33.43
N VAL A 2 -17.43 23.97 32.61
CA VAL A 2 -16.69 22.84 32.03
C VAL A 2 -15.23 22.99 32.45
N THR A 3 -14.66 21.94 33.01
CA THR A 3 -13.26 21.89 33.45
C THR A 3 -12.42 21.09 32.46
N VAL A 4 -11.47 21.76 31.80
CA VAL A 4 -10.53 21.12 30.88
C VAL A 4 -9.19 20.97 31.58
N THR A 5 -8.75 19.71 31.73
CA THR A 5 -7.44 19.38 32.31
C THR A 5 -6.40 19.18 31.21
N LEU A 6 -5.29 19.93 31.28
CA LEU A 6 -4.19 19.88 30.31
C LEU A 6 -3.12 18.84 30.72
N PRO A 7 -2.20 18.45 29.82
CA PRO A 7 -1.22 17.39 30.11
C PRO A 7 -0.23 17.73 31.22
N ASP A 8 -0.03 19.01 31.54
CA ASP A 8 0.79 19.49 32.66
C ASP A 8 0.04 19.47 34.01
N GLY A 9 -1.20 18.99 34.03
CA GLY A 9 -2.08 18.96 35.20
C GLY A 9 -2.77 20.29 35.49
N SER A 10 -2.51 21.35 34.71
CA SER A 10 -3.22 22.60 34.86
C SER A 10 -4.67 22.47 34.40
N GLN A 11 -5.57 23.20 35.07
CA GLN A 11 -7.00 23.22 34.76
C GLN A 11 -7.42 24.58 34.23
N ARG A 12 -8.35 24.55 33.28
CA ARG A 12 -9.01 25.72 32.70
C ARG A 12 -10.51 25.54 32.83
N GLU A 13 -11.18 26.53 33.41
CA GLU A 13 -12.63 26.54 33.58
C GLU A 13 -13.27 27.44 32.53
N PHE A 14 -14.37 26.96 31.95
CA PHE A 14 -15.16 27.69 30.97
C PHE A 14 -16.63 27.70 31.38
N ASP A 15 -17.31 28.84 31.22
CA ASP A 15 -18.68 29.01 31.71
C ASP A 15 -19.71 28.18 30.91
N SER A 16 -19.47 27.99 29.61
CA SER A 16 -20.29 27.23 28.67
C SER A 16 -19.48 26.16 27.93
N GLY A 17 -20.14 25.42 27.04
CA GLY A 17 -19.43 24.54 26.10
C GLY A 17 -18.40 25.32 25.28
N VAL A 18 -17.26 24.68 25.01
CA VAL A 18 -16.12 25.27 24.29
C VAL A 18 -15.57 24.29 23.27
N THR A 19 -14.98 24.79 22.18
CA THR A 19 -14.27 23.92 21.24
C THR A 19 -12.83 23.68 21.66
N VAL A 20 -12.22 22.61 21.15
CA VAL A 20 -10.76 22.38 21.27
C VAL A 20 -9.97 23.62 20.84
N MET A 21 -10.36 24.26 19.74
CA MET A 21 -9.73 25.47 19.21
C MET A 21 -9.89 26.67 20.16
N ASP A 22 -11.02 26.80 20.86
CA ASP A 22 -11.21 27.88 21.84
C ASP A 22 -10.32 27.69 23.07
N VAL A 23 -10.14 26.45 23.53
CA VAL A 23 -9.16 26.14 24.58
C VAL A 23 -7.75 26.51 24.11
N ALA A 24 -7.37 26.16 22.87
CA ALA A 24 -6.07 26.52 22.33
C ALA A 24 -5.86 28.05 22.25
N LYS A 25 -6.89 28.81 21.85
CA LYS A 25 -6.89 30.28 21.83
C LYS A 25 -6.73 30.87 23.24
N ALA A 26 -7.42 30.30 24.23
CA ALA A 26 -7.34 30.73 25.62
C ALA A 26 -5.93 30.52 26.22
N ILE A 27 -5.22 29.48 25.80
CA ILE A 27 -3.82 29.24 26.20
C ILE A 27 -2.88 30.24 25.51
N GLY A 28 -3.07 30.48 24.21
CA GLY A 28 -2.36 31.53 23.50
C GLY A 28 -2.48 31.47 21.98
N SER A 29 -2.38 32.64 21.34
CA SER A 29 -2.51 32.79 19.88
C SER A 29 -1.53 31.94 19.08
N GLY A 30 -0.30 31.74 19.59
CA GLY A 30 0.69 30.86 18.98
C GLY A 30 0.27 29.39 18.95
N LEU A 31 -0.34 28.90 20.04
CA LEU A 31 -0.83 27.52 20.12
C LEU A 31 -2.07 27.32 19.25
N ALA A 32 -3.02 28.27 19.25
CA ALA A 32 -4.16 28.24 18.34
C ALA A 32 -3.71 28.16 16.86
N LYS A 33 -2.70 28.96 16.48
CA LYS A 33 -2.13 28.89 15.13
C LYS A 33 -1.44 27.55 14.84
N ALA A 34 -0.86 26.89 15.84
CA ALA A 34 -0.20 25.59 15.69
C ALA A 34 -1.17 24.39 15.76
N THR A 35 -2.42 24.60 16.20
CA THR A 35 -3.42 23.54 16.41
C THR A 35 -3.83 22.90 15.10
N ILE A 36 -3.80 21.57 15.05
CA ILE A 36 -4.26 20.73 13.93
C ILE A 36 -5.53 19.99 14.34
N ALA A 37 -5.57 19.46 15.56
CA ALA A 37 -6.69 18.68 16.10
C ALA A 37 -6.63 18.69 17.64
N GLY A 38 -7.52 17.95 18.29
CA GLY A 38 -7.50 17.69 19.72
C GLY A 38 -7.43 16.21 20.05
N ARG A 39 -7.04 15.90 21.28
CA ARG A 39 -7.21 14.59 21.89
C ARG A 39 -8.00 14.76 23.19
N VAL A 40 -9.26 14.37 23.18
CA VAL A 40 -10.20 14.48 24.31
C VAL A 40 -10.39 13.09 24.90
N ASP A 41 -10.02 12.90 26.17
CA ASP A 41 -10.06 11.59 26.86
C ASP A 41 -9.44 10.47 26.00
N ASP A 42 -8.22 10.72 25.49
CA ASP A 42 -7.44 9.87 24.57
C ASP A 42 -8.00 9.69 23.15
N LEU A 43 -9.21 10.17 22.85
CA LEU A 43 -9.81 10.12 21.51
C LEU A 43 -9.37 11.32 20.65
N LEU A 44 -8.87 11.04 19.44
CA LEU A 44 -8.58 12.07 18.45
C LEU A 44 -9.86 12.68 17.90
N VAL A 45 -9.96 14.01 17.94
CA VAL A 45 -11.13 14.78 17.52
C VAL A 45 -10.71 16.03 16.76
N ASP A 46 -11.63 16.60 15.97
CA ASP A 46 -11.37 17.85 15.25
C ASP A 46 -11.11 19.02 16.19
N ALA A 47 -10.42 20.04 15.68
CA ALA A 47 -10.23 21.28 16.44
C ALA A 47 -11.57 22.02 16.73
N SER A 48 -12.63 21.73 15.97
CA SER A 48 -13.98 22.26 16.16
C SER A 48 -14.85 21.40 17.09
N GLU A 49 -14.35 20.26 17.61
CA GLU A 49 -15.12 19.40 18.51
C GLU A 49 -15.55 20.18 19.76
N GLU A 50 -16.84 20.12 20.07
CA GLU A 50 -17.44 20.82 21.21
C GLU A 50 -17.36 19.97 22.48
N ILE A 51 -16.93 20.61 23.57
CA ILE A 51 -16.73 19.99 24.87
C ILE A 51 -17.78 20.54 25.85
N TYR A 52 -18.67 19.67 26.31
CA TYR A 52 -19.77 20.01 27.21
C TYR A 52 -19.64 19.44 28.63
N LYS A 53 -18.60 18.64 28.87
CA LYS A 53 -18.33 17.96 30.15
C LYS A 53 -16.85 18.09 30.49
N ASP A 54 -16.50 17.81 31.74
CA ASP A 54 -15.10 17.79 32.16
C ASP A 54 -14.33 16.70 31.43
N VAL A 55 -13.15 17.04 30.92
CA VAL A 55 -12.31 16.16 30.09
C VAL A 55 -10.82 16.42 30.31
N THR A 56 -9.99 15.44 29.94
CA THR A 56 -8.58 15.69 29.66
C THR A 56 -8.40 16.06 28.20
N LEU A 57 -7.67 17.16 27.93
CA LEU A 57 -7.41 17.63 26.57
C LEU A 57 -5.92 17.76 26.32
N SER A 58 -5.46 17.17 25.22
CA SER A 58 -4.17 17.49 24.61
C SER A 58 -4.38 18.14 23.24
N ILE A 59 -3.70 19.25 22.97
CA ILE A 59 -3.73 19.91 21.67
C ILE A 59 -2.76 19.19 20.74
N VAL A 60 -3.26 18.71 19.60
CA VAL A 60 -2.45 18.07 18.56
C VAL A 60 -1.87 19.15 17.66
N THR A 61 -0.55 19.15 17.53
CA THR A 61 0.25 20.09 16.74
C THR A 61 1.19 19.32 15.81
N ALA A 62 1.96 20.03 14.98
CA ALA A 62 2.93 19.40 14.09
C ALA A 62 4.07 18.62 14.81
N LYS A 63 4.14 18.65 16.14
CA LYS A 63 5.13 17.88 16.92
C LYS A 63 4.63 16.47 17.28
N ASP A 64 3.33 16.24 17.15
CA ASP A 64 2.67 15.03 17.57
C ASP A 64 2.64 13.99 16.45
N LEU A 65 2.70 12.70 16.80
CA LEU A 65 2.77 11.60 15.83
C LEU A 65 1.52 11.53 14.94
N ASP A 66 0.36 11.86 15.48
CA ASP A 66 -0.92 11.79 14.78
C ASP A 66 -1.06 12.87 13.70
N ALA A 67 -0.33 13.99 13.84
CA ALA A 67 -0.50 15.15 12.98
C ALA A 67 -0.22 14.86 11.51
N LEU A 68 0.75 13.98 11.22
CA LEU A 68 1.10 13.63 9.85
C LEU A 68 -0.03 12.87 9.15
N GLU A 69 -0.72 11.98 9.88
CA GLU A 69 -1.85 11.23 9.35
C GLU A 69 -3.02 12.17 9.02
N ILE A 70 -3.35 13.09 9.94
CA ILE A 70 -4.41 14.10 9.74
C ILE A 70 -4.11 15.01 8.54
N ILE A 71 -2.86 15.43 8.38
CA ILE A 71 -2.40 16.24 7.24
C ILE A 71 -2.56 15.46 5.93
N ARG A 72 -2.14 14.19 5.89
CA ARG A 72 -2.29 13.34 4.69
C ARG A 72 -3.74 13.10 4.33
N HIS A 73 -4.56 12.81 5.33
CA HIS A 73 -5.98 12.58 5.15
C HIS A 73 -6.68 13.83 4.59
N SER A 74 -6.39 14.99 5.18
CA SER A 74 -6.93 16.27 4.72
C SER A 74 -6.41 16.66 3.33
N THR A 75 -5.17 16.28 2.99
CA THR A 75 -4.63 16.51 1.64
C THR A 75 -5.29 15.60 0.60
N ALA A 76 -5.76 14.41 0.98
CA ALA A 76 -6.59 13.58 0.11
C ALA A 76 -7.92 14.28 -0.24
N HIS A 77 -8.58 14.92 0.73
CA HIS A 77 -9.77 15.73 0.47
C HIS A 77 -9.46 16.96 -0.40
N LEU A 78 -8.33 17.63 -0.16
CA LEU A 78 -7.86 18.73 -1.00
C LEU A 78 -7.65 18.29 -2.47
N LEU A 79 -7.08 17.11 -2.68
CA LEU A 79 -6.94 16.49 -4.00
C LEU A 79 -8.31 16.25 -4.63
N ALA A 80 -9.23 15.65 -3.89
CA ALA A 80 -10.59 15.38 -4.38
C ALA A 80 -11.33 16.67 -4.77
N GLN A 81 -11.26 17.73 -3.96
CA GLN A 81 -11.82 19.04 -4.30
C GLN A 81 -11.20 19.61 -5.58
N ALA A 82 -9.86 19.59 -5.69
CA ALA A 82 -9.17 20.11 -6.87
C ALA A 82 -9.57 19.36 -8.14
N VAL A 83 -9.69 18.03 -8.07
CA VAL A 83 -10.17 17.21 -9.18
C VAL A 83 -11.62 17.56 -9.52
N LYS A 84 -12.52 17.67 -8.55
CA LYS A 84 -13.93 18.04 -8.81
C LYS A 84 -14.08 19.41 -9.46
N GLN A 85 -13.22 20.38 -9.12
CA GLN A 85 -13.26 21.71 -9.75
C GLN A 85 -12.72 21.71 -11.19
N LEU A 86 -11.70 20.90 -11.48
CA LEU A 86 -11.10 20.81 -12.83
C LEU A 86 -11.86 19.83 -13.75
N PHE A 87 -12.45 18.78 -13.18
CA PHE A 87 -13.13 17.69 -13.85
C PHE A 87 -14.49 17.43 -13.17
N PRO A 88 -15.52 18.27 -13.40
CA PRO A 88 -16.78 18.20 -12.66
C PRO A 88 -17.55 16.88 -12.79
N SER A 89 -17.33 16.14 -13.89
CA SER A 89 -17.94 14.83 -14.13
C SER A 89 -17.28 13.69 -13.35
N ALA A 90 -16.09 13.90 -12.77
CA ALA A 90 -15.43 12.87 -11.96
C ALA A 90 -16.25 12.58 -10.70
N GLN A 91 -16.45 11.31 -10.39
CA GLN A 91 -16.99 10.86 -9.10
C GLN A 91 -15.84 10.45 -8.17
N VAL A 92 -15.96 10.81 -6.90
CA VAL A 92 -14.99 10.49 -5.85
C VAL A 92 -15.39 9.22 -5.14
N THR A 93 -14.43 8.31 -4.89
CA THR A 93 -14.71 7.02 -4.26
C THR A 93 -14.04 6.88 -2.89
N ILE A 94 -12.81 6.37 -2.80
CA ILE A 94 -12.10 6.12 -1.55
C ILE A 94 -10.73 6.80 -1.62
N GLY A 95 -10.36 7.52 -0.55
CA GLY A 95 -9.07 8.20 -0.45
C GLY A 95 -8.37 8.02 0.90
N PRO A 96 -7.79 6.85 1.18
CA PRO A 96 -7.20 6.58 2.48
C PRO A 96 -5.74 7.06 2.55
N VAL A 97 -5.26 7.21 3.79
CA VAL A 97 -3.84 7.41 4.08
C VAL A 97 -3.08 6.09 3.91
N ILE A 98 -1.84 6.17 3.45
CA ILE A 98 -0.87 5.07 3.38
C ILE A 98 0.44 5.50 4.06
N ALA A 99 1.36 4.55 4.28
CA ALA A 99 2.57 4.74 5.09
C ALA A 99 3.38 6.02 4.75
N ASP A 100 3.52 6.35 3.46
CA ASP A 100 4.27 7.52 2.99
C ASP A 100 3.42 8.56 2.24
N GLY A 101 2.09 8.53 2.38
CA GLY A 101 1.23 9.46 1.65
C GLY A 101 -0.24 9.11 1.70
N PHE A 102 -0.93 9.28 0.58
CA PHE A 102 -2.34 8.97 0.40
C PHE A 102 -2.58 8.61 -1.06
N TYR A 103 -3.76 8.09 -1.36
CA TYR A 103 -4.26 8.06 -2.72
C TYR A 103 -5.73 8.48 -2.74
N TYR A 104 -6.27 8.73 -3.92
CA TYR A 104 -7.71 8.88 -4.12
C TYR A 104 -8.11 8.22 -5.44
N ASP A 105 -9.18 7.43 -5.39
CA ASP A 105 -9.75 6.73 -6.55
C ASP A 105 -10.91 7.53 -7.16
N PHE A 106 -10.84 7.74 -8.48
CA PHE A 106 -11.82 8.52 -9.24
C PHE A 106 -12.45 7.68 -10.35
N SER A 107 -13.75 7.84 -10.52
CA SER A 107 -14.47 7.39 -11.72
C SER A 107 -14.61 8.57 -12.66
N CYS A 108 -13.95 8.53 -13.81
CA CYS A 108 -13.97 9.63 -14.78
C CYS A 108 -13.67 9.12 -16.19
N ASP A 109 -14.40 9.63 -17.18
CA ASP A 109 -14.18 9.32 -18.60
C ASP A 109 -12.81 9.85 -19.09
N HIS A 110 -12.36 10.98 -18.52
CA HIS A 110 -11.07 11.57 -18.84
C HIS A 110 -9.94 10.77 -18.22
N HIS A 111 -8.95 10.37 -19.02
CA HIS A 111 -7.78 9.65 -18.54
C HIS A 111 -6.72 10.64 -18.03
N PHE A 112 -6.44 10.63 -16.74
CA PHE A 112 -5.47 11.55 -16.14
C PHE A 112 -4.06 11.32 -16.68
N THR A 113 -3.44 12.39 -17.15
CA THR A 113 -2.05 12.40 -17.64
C THR A 113 -1.09 13.02 -16.61
N PRO A 114 0.24 12.89 -16.79
CA PRO A 114 1.21 13.62 -15.97
C PRO A 114 0.99 15.14 -15.97
N GLU A 115 0.57 15.72 -17.11
CA GLU A 115 0.26 17.15 -17.23
C GLU A 115 -0.99 17.52 -16.41
N ASP A 116 -1.98 16.64 -16.32
CA ASP A 116 -3.13 16.85 -15.44
C ASP A 116 -2.72 16.85 -13.97
N LEU A 117 -1.76 16.00 -13.57
CA LEU A 117 -1.24 16.04 -12.19
C LEU A 117 -0.61 17.39 -11.86
N GLU A 118 0.13 18.00 -12.79
CA GLU A 118 0.69 19.35 -12.60
C GLU A 118 -0.42 20.40 -12.44
N ARG A 119 -1.48 20.32 -13.25
CA ARG A 119 -2.64 21.22 -13.16
C ARG A 119 -3.41 21.04 -11.86
N ILE A 120 -3.64 19.80 -11.44
CA ILE A 120 -4.33 19.47 -10.19
C ILE A 120 -3.48 19.95 -9.00
N GLU A 121 -2.17 19.71 -9.00
CA GLU A 121 -1.26 20.16 -7.93
C GLU A 121 -1.22 21.70 -7.82
N SER A 122 -1.22 22.40 -8.97
CA SER A 122 -1.36 23.87 -9.00
C SER A 122 -2.67 24.31 -8.37
N ARG A 123 -3.78 23.65 -8.73
CA ARG A 123 -5.10 23.98 -8.18
C ARG A 123 -5.20 23.69 -6.69
N MET A 124 -4.63 22.59 -6.21
CA MET A 124 -4.51 22.29 -4.78
C MET A 124 -3.75 23.41 -4.05
N THR A 125 -2.68 23.93 -4.65
CA THR A 125 -1.89 25.03 -4.07
C THR A 125 -2.73 26.31 -3.94
N GLU A 126 -3.51 26.65 -4.97
CA GLU A 126 -4.44 27.77 -4.93
C GLU A 126 -5.48 27.62 -3.80
N LEU A 127 -6.04 26.42 -3.62
CA LEU A 127 -7.01 26.12 -2.56
C LEU A 127 -6.42 26.25 -1.14
N VAL A 128 -5.12 25.98 -0.98
CA VAL A 128 -4.41 26.18 0.29
C VAL A 128 -4.27 27.67 0.63
N GLU A 129 -3.96 28.51 -0.36
CA GLU A 129 -3.84 29.96 -0.16
C GLU A 129 -5.16 30.63 0.24
N LEU A 130 -6.30 30.03 -0.14
CA LEU A 130 -7.64 30.49 0.25
C LEU A 130 -7.96 30.24 1.74
N LYS A 131 -7.25 29.32 2.42
CA LYS A 131 -7.47 28.97 3.85
C LYS A 131 -8.92 28.65 4.16
N ILE A 132 -9.52 27.81 3.32
CA ILE A 132 -10.93 27.43 3.40
C ILE A 132 -11.16 26.68 4.72
N PRO A 133 -12.09 27.12 5.57
CA PRO A 133 -12.45 26.39 6.78
C PRO A 133 -13.00 25.01 6.43
N VAL A 134 -12.58 24.00 7.19
CA VAL A 134 -13.13 22.64 7.10
C VAL A 134 -14.19 22.48 8.18
N VAL A 135 -15.42 22.21 7.77
CA VAL A 135 -16.58 22.10 8.67
C VAL A 135 -17.04 20.65 8.71
N ARG A 136 -17.18 20.11 9.92
CA ARG A 136 -17.74 18.78 10.14
C ARG A 136 -19.22 18.88 10.44
N ASP A 137 -20.01 18.11 9.71
CA ASP A 137 -21.44 17.94 9.93
C ASP A 137 -21.78 16.47 10.20
N ILE A 138 -22.86 16.24 10.93
CA ILE A 138 -23.40 14.90 11.18
C ILE A 138 -24.75 14.78 10.47
N MET A 139 -24.89 13.73 9.67
CA MET A 139 -26.10 13.45 8.91
C MET A 139 -26.58 12.02 9.20
N GLN A 140 -27.90 11.82 9.18
CA GLN A 140 -28.46 10.48 9.24
C GLN A 140 -28.13 9.71 7.96
N ARG A 141 -27.91 8.40 8.08
CA ARG A 141 -27.44 7.56 6.97
C ARG A 141 -28.25 7.76 5.70
N ASP A 142 -29.58 7.64 5.79
CA ASP A 142 -30.46 7.69 4.61
C ASP A 142 -30.49 9.09 3.98
N GLN A 143 -30.42 10.15 4.80
CA GLN A 143 -30.29 11.53 4.31
C GLN A 143 -28.95 11.75 3.57
N ALA A 144 -27.86 11.17 4.08
CA ALA A 144 -26.55 11.26 3.43
C ALA A 144 -26.52 10.52 2.09
N VAL A 145 -27.18 9.35 2.01
CA VAL A 145 -27.37 8.62 0.75
C VAL A 145 -28.08 9.48 -0.29
N ASP A 146 -29.20 10.10 0.09
CA ASP A 146 -29.98 10.94 -0.82
C ASP A 146 -29.21 12.19 -1.24
N TYR A 147 -28.46 12.80 -0.32
CA TYR A 147 -27.57 13.93 -0.60
C TYR A 147 -26.52 13.58 -1.66
N PHE A 148 -25.74 12.52 -1.46
CA PHE A 148 -24.68 12.13 -2.41
C PHE A 148 -25.24 11.71 -3.77
N ARG A 149 -26.39 11.04 -3.81
CA ARG A 149 -27.09 10.76 -5.08
C ARG A 149 -27.54 12.04 -5.78
N GLY A 150 -28.07 13.01 -5.02
CA GLY A 150 -28.54 14.29 -5.53
C GLY A 150 -27.44 15.12 -6.21
N ILE A 151 -26.20 15.00 -5.75
CA ILE A 151 -25.03 15.67 -6.34
C ILE A 151 -24.25 14.78 -7.34
N GLY A 152 -24.76 13.60 -7.67
CA GLY A 152 -24.18 12.70 -8.67
C GLY A 152 -23.02 11.82 -8.18
N GLU A 153 -22.81 11.68 -6.87
CA GLU A 153 -21.76 10.87 -6.25
C GLU A 153 -22.31 9.48 -5.87
N GLY A 154 -22.51 8.62 -6.87
CA GLY A 154 -23.10 7.29 -6.70
C GLY A 154 -22.26 6.35 -5.82
N TYR A 155 -20.94 6.39 -5.97
CA TYR A 155 -20.01 5.58 -5.19
C TYR A 155 -20.07 5.89 -3.69
N LYS A 156 -20.14 7.17 -3.32
CA LYS A 156 -20.27 7.58 -1.90
C LYS A 156 -21.59 7.11 -1.31
N ALA A 157 -22.68 7.24 -2.07
CA ALA A 157 -23.98 6.72 -1.65
C ALA A 157 -23.95 5.20 -1.43
N GLU A 158 -23.28 4.43 -2.29
CA GLU A 158 -23.10 2.98 -2.13
C GLU A 158 -22.30 2.64 -0.85
N ILE A 159 -21.20 3.36 -0.58
CA ILE A 159 -20.41 3.19 0.64
C ILE A 159 -21.28 3.43 1.87
N ILE A 160 -22.04 4.52 1.90
CA ILE A 160 -22.88 4.89 3.06
C ILE A 160 -23.97 3.83 3.30
N GLN A 161 -24.55 3.27 2.25
CA GLN A 161 -25.56 2.20 2.39
C GLN A 161 -25.01 0.92 3.03
N SER A 162 -23.70 0.68 2.92
CA SER A 162 -23.04 -0.46 3.57
C SER A 162 -22.81 -0.24 5.08
N ILE A 163 -23.00 0.98 5.58
CA ILE A 163 -22.86 1.32 6.99
C ILE A 163 -24.17 0.97 7.73
N PRO A 164 -24.10 0.38 8.95
CA PRO A 164 -25.28 0.09 9.76
C PRO A 164 -26.19 1.31 9.98
N ALA A 165 -27.51 1.09 9.97
CA ALA A 165 -28.53 2.15 10.01
C ALA A 165 -28.53 2.99 11.30
N ASP A 166 -28.05 2.40 12.39
CA ASP A 166 -27.95 3.01 13.71
C ASP A 166 -26.72 3.90 13.88
N GLN A 167 -25.83 3.95 12.88
CA GLN A 167 -24.64 4.79 12.92
C GLN A 167 -24.88 6.13 12.21
N SER A 168 -24.55 7.20 12.91
CA SER A 168 -24.51 8.55 12.34
C SER A 168 -23.33 8.68 11.38
N ILE A 169 -23.52 9.44 10.30
CA ILE A 169 -22.50 9.67 9.29
C ILE A 169 -21.90 11.06 9.46
N SER A 170 -20.56 11.14 9.55
CA SER A 170 -19.86 12.41 9.53
C SER A 170 -19.47 12.80 8.10
N LEU A 171 -19.71 14.07 7.78
CA LEU A 171 -19.36 14.69 6.51
C LEU A 171 -18.42 15.85 6.78
N TYR A 172 -17.48 16.08 5.87
CA TYR A 172 -16.54 17.20 5.93
C TYR A 172 -16.72 18.08 4.70
N THR A 173 -17.01 19.36 4.94
CA THR A 173 -17.28 20.36 3.92
C THR A 173 -16.15 21.39 3.89
N GLN A 174 -15.59 21.64 2.70
CA GLN A 174 -14.62 22.70 2.43
C GLN A 174 -15.08 23.49 1.19
N ALA A 175 -15.65 24.67 1.43
CA ALA A 175 -16.38 25.44 0.43
C ALA A 175 -17.51 24.61 -0.21
N GLU A 176 -17.54 24.46 -1.53
CA GLU A 176 -18.57 23.69 -2.25
C GLU A 176 -18.35 22.17 -2.25
N PHE A 177 -17.20 21.69 -1.79
CA PHE A 177 -16.88 20.26 -1.76
C PHE A 177 -17.25 19.64 -0.41
N THR A 178 -18.03 18.56 -0.45
CA THR A 178 -18.42 17.78 0.74
C THR A 178 -18.04 16.33 0.52
N ASP A 179 -17.44 15.71 1.53
CA ASP A 179 -17.01 14.31 1.47
C ASP A 179 -17.38 13.52 2.73
N LEU A 180 -17.58 12.22 2.55
CA LEU A 180 -17.79 11.25 3.60
C LEU A 180 -16.45 10.88 4.24
N CYS A 181 -16.28 11.22 5.52
CA CYS A 181 -15.10 10.83 6.27
C CYS A 181 -15.37 10.78 7.78
N ARG A 182 -14.63 9.95 8.51
CA ARG A 182 -14.67 9.89 9.99
C ARG A 182 -13.84 10.98 10.67
N GLY A 183 -12.85 11.52 9.96
CA GLY A 183 -11.86 12.47 10.46
C GLY A 183 -10.91 11.90 11.51
N PRO A 184 -10.24 12.77 12.29
CA PRO A 184 -10.33 14.24 12.21
C PRO A 184 -9.61 14.82 10.97
N HIS A 185 -9.91 16.07 10.65
CA HIS A 185 -9.27 16.86 9.61
C HIS A 185 -8.59 18.11 10.18
N VAL A 186 -7.76 18.76 9.36
CA VAL A 186 -7.20 20.08 9.68
C VAL A 186 -8.33 21.12 9.79
N PRO A 187 -8.18 22.18 10.61
CA PRO A 187 -9.21 23.21 10.77
C PRO A 187 -9.45 24.03 9.49
N ASP A 188 -8.44 24.16 8.65
CA ASP A 188 -8.50 24.92 7.40
C ASP A 188 -7.47 24.40 6.37
N THR A 189 -7.74 24.60 5.09
CA THR A 189 -6.86 24.15 4.00
C THR A 189 -5.48 24.80 4.03
N GLY A 190 -5.32 25.95 4.71
CA GLY A 190 -4.06 26.67 4.86
C GLY A 190 -3.00 25.89 5.65
N LYS A 191 -3.39 24.82 6.37
CA LYS A 191 -2.48 23.91 7.06
C LYS A 191 -1.76 22.94 6.12
N LEU A 192 -2.21 22.79 4.87
CA LEU A 192 -1.76 21.75 3.92
C LEU A 192 -0.65 22.26 2.98
N GLY A 193 0.43 22.81 3.54
CA GLY A 193 1.43 23.54 2.76
C GLY A 193 2.57 22.74 2.10
N ALA A 194 2.63 21.41 2.29
CA ALA A 194 3.73 20.59 1.78
C ALA A 194 3.24 19.22 1.26
N PHE A 195 2.88 19.17 -0.01
CA PHE A 195 2.45 17.95 -0.70
C PHE A 195 3.07 17.83 -2.10
N LYS A 196 2.98 16.64 -2.68
CA LYS A 196 3.37 16.33 -4.07
C LYS A 196 2.49 15.21 -4.62
N LEU A 197 1.95 15.37 -5.82
CA LEU A 197 1.32 14.28 -6.58
C LEU A 197 2.39 13.44 -7.28
N MET A 198 2.24 12.12 -7.20
CA MET A 198 3.30 11.17 -7.53
C MET A 198 3.07 10.46 -8.86
N LYS A 199 1.93 9.78 -9.01
CA LYS A 199 1.61 8.98 -10.20
C LYS A 199 0.12 8.66 -10.28
N VAL A 200 -0.34 8.33 -11.48
CA VAL A 200 -1.65 7.72 -11.73
C VAL A 200 -1.47 6.20 -11.86
N ALA A 201 -2.42 5.42 -11.36
CA ALA A 201 -2.52 3.98 -11.57
C ALA A 201 -3.97 3.56 -11.79
N GLY A 202 -4.20 2.37 -12.35
CA GLY A 202 -5.53 1.75 -12.35
C GLY A 202 -5.83 1.06 -11.02
N ALA A 203 -7.08 1.12 -10.59
CA ALA A 203 -7.62 0.33 -9.50
C ALA A 203 -9.00 -0.22 -9.89
N TYR A 204 -9.43 -1.32 -9.30
CA TYR A 204 -10.78 -1.84 -9.53
C TYR A 204 -11.66 -1.56 -8.31
N TRP A 205 -12.92 -1.20 -8.55
CA TRP A 205 -13.86 -0.95 -7.45
C TRP A 205 -13.94 -2.17 -6.51
N ARG A 206 -13.77 -1.93 -5.21
CA ARG A 206 -13.66 -2.97 -4.15
C ARG A 206 -12.59 -4.05 -4.40
N GLY A 207 -11.60 -3.79 -5.26
CA GLY A 207 -10.52 -4.73 -5.58
C GLY A 207 -10.96 -5.93 -6.42
N ASN A 208 -12.15 -5.90 -7.02
CA ASN A 208 -12.65 -6.97 -7.88
C ASN A 208 -12.48 -6.60 -9.36
N SER A 209 -11.69 -7.40 -10.10
CA SER A 209 -11.38 -7.15 -11.52
C SER A 209 -12.59 -7.17 -12.46
N GLU A 210 -13.72 -7.72 -12.02
CA GLU A 210 -14.98 -7.71 -12.77
C GLU A 210 -15.74 -6.37 -12.66
N ASN A 211 -15.34 -5.51 -11.72
CA ASN A 211 -15.97 -4.21 -11.51
C ASN A 211 -15.33 -3.11 -12.38
N GLU A 212 -15.95 -1.92 -12.37
CA GLU A 212 -15.43 -0.74 -13.07
C GLU A 212 -13.99 -0.41 -12.65
N MET A 213 -13.18 -0.07 -13.66
CA MET A 213 -11.80 0.38 -13.48
C MET A 213 -11.80 1.88 -13.14
N LEU A 214 -11.27 2.19 -11.97
CA LEU A 214 -11.07 3.53 -11.45
C LEU A 214 -9.64 4.01 -11.71
N GLN A 215 -9.47 5.33 -11.70
CA GLN A 215 -8.17 5.98 -11.80
C GLN A 215 -7.71 6.45 -10.43
N ARG A 216 -6.61 5.88 -9.95
CA ARG A 216 -5.99 6.17 -8.66
C ARG A 216 -4.90 7.22 -8.81
N ILE A 217 -5.06 8.36 -8.15
CA ILE A 217 -3.99 9.36 -8.03
C ILE A 217 -3.28 9.17 -6.69
N TYR A 218 -1.98 8.90 -6.72
CA TYR A 218 -1.14 8.84 -5.52
C TYR A 218 -0.55 10.21 -5.20
N GLY A 219 -0.54 10.58 -3.92
CA GLY A 219 0.10 11.78 -3.42
C GLY A 219 0.85 11.52 -2.11
N THR A 220 1.71 12.45 -1.73
CA THR A 220 2.39 12.48 -0.43
C THR A 220 2.21 13.84 0.20
N ALA A 221 2.06 13.90 1.53
CA ALA A 221 2.01 15.14 2.28
C ALA A 221 2.84 15.01 3.56
N TRP A 222 3.43 16.13 3.96
CA TRP A 222 4.34 16.25 5.10
C TRP A 222 4.02 17.49 5.92
N LEU A 223 4.48 17.50 7.16
CA LEU A 223 4.27 18.63 8.08
C LEU A 223 4.96 19.92 7.63
N ASP A 224 6.05 19.80 6.87
CA ASP A 224 6.77 20.93 6.32
C ASP A 224 7.47 20.60 4.98
N LYS A 225 7.89 21.66 4.27
CA LYS A 225 8.57 21.55 2.96
C LYS A 225 9.94 20.87 3.04
N LYS A 226 10.62 20.91 4.19
CA LYS A 226 11.93 20.27 4.38
C LYS A 226 11.78 18.75 4.45
N ALA A 227 10.79 18.26 5.17
CA ALA A 227 10.44 16.85 5.26
C ALA A 227 10.01 16.29 3.89
N LEU A 228 9.16 17.04 3.15
CA LEU A 228 8.79 16.68 1.78
C LEU A 228 10.03 16.58 0.88
N LYS A 229 10.90 17.61 0.88
CA LYS A 229 12.13 17.59 0.06
C LYS A 229 13.03 16.41 0.40
N ALA A 230 13.18 16.10 1.70
CA ALA A 230 13.95 14.95 2.15
C ALA A 230 13.35 13.62 1.65
N TYR A 231 12.02 13.47 1.67
CA TYR A 231 11.36 12.29 1.13
C TYR A 231 11.55 12.14 -0.38
N LEU A 232 11.32 13.21 -1.15
CA LEU A 232 11.50 13.18 -2.60
C LEU A 232 12.95 12.87 -2.99
N HIS A 233 13.93 13.42 -2.27
CA HIS A 233 15.34 13.07 -2.46
C HIS A 233 15.63 11.59 -2.18
N ARG A 234 15.01 10.99 -1.14
CA ARG A 234 15.15 9.55 -0.88
C ARG A 234 14.59 8.71 -2.03
N LEU A 235 13.46 9.11 -2.59
CA LEU A 235 12.87 8.42 -3.74
C LEU A 235 13.76 8.51 -4.98
N GLU A 236 14.32 9.70 -5.28
CA GLU A 236 15.25 9.88 -6.38
C GLU A 236 16.51 9.01 -6.21
N GLU A 237 17.07 8.96 -4.99
CA GLU A 237 18.22 8.11 -4.69
C GLU A 237 17.87 6.61 -4.80
N ALA A 238 16.68 6.19 -4.34
CA ALA A 238 16.23 4.82 -4.50
C ALA A 238 16.07 4.45 -5.98
N GLU A 239 15.51 5.35 -6.78
CA GLU A 239 15.28 5.14 -8.21
C GLU A 239 16.59 5.01 -9.00
N LYS A 240 17.65 5.75 -8.61
CA LYS A 240 19.01 5.57 -9.17
C LYS A 240 19.58 4.17 -8.91
N ARG A 241 19.08 3.46 -7.91
CA ARG A 241 19.55 2.13 -7.48
C ARG A 241 18.61 1.00 -7.89
N ASP A 242 17.60 1.30 -8.72
CA ASP A 242 16.69 0.30 -9.28
C ASP A 242 17.46 -0.68 -10.18
N HIS A 243 17.42 -1.97 -9.85
CA HIS A 243 18.14 -3.02 -10.59
C HIS A 243 17.72 -3.12 -12.05
N ARG A 244 16.52 -2.66 -12.42
CA ARG A 244 16.05 -2.63 -13.81
C ARG A 244 16.75 -1.53 -14.61
N LYS A 245 16.92 -0.36 -13.99
CA LYS A 245 17.67 0.75 -14.60
C LYS A 245 19.15 0.38 -14.72
N LEU A 246 19.74 -0.12 -13.64
CA LEU A 246 21.14 -0.56 -13.63
C LEU A 246 21.36 -1.74 -14.57
N GLY A 247 20.45 -2.71 -14.61
CA GLY A 247 20.52 -3.87 -15.50
C GLY A 247 20.58 -3.48 -16.97
N LYS A 248 19.77 -2.48 -17.37
CA LYS A 248 19.83 -1.90 -18.71
C LYS A 248 21.11 -1.09 -18.96
N GLN A 249 21.47 -0.19 -18.04
CA GLN A 249 22.66 0.68 -18.19
C GLN A 249 23.97 -0.11 -18.26
N LEU A 250 24.07 -1.20 -17.49
CA LEU A 250 25.26 -2.03 -17.38
C LEU A 250 25.26 -3.24 -18.31
N ASP A 251 24.19 -3.44 -19.09
CA ASP A 251 24.04 -4.54 -20.04
C ASP A 251 24.11 -5.91 -19.34
N LEU A 252 23.31 -6.09 -18.28
CA LEU A 252 23.32 -7.30 -17.45
C LEU A 252 22.25 -8.31 -17.86
N PHE A 253 21.04 -7.84 -18.16
CA PHE A 253 19.91 -8.68 -18.54
C PHE A 253 18.84 -7.85 -19.24
N HIS A 254 17.91 -8.53 -19.91
CA HIS A 254 16.64 -7.94 -20.32
C HIS A 254 15.47 -8.93 -20.16
N MET A 255 14.27 -8.43 -20.43
CA MET A 255 13.03 -9.19 -20.53
C MET A 255 12.31 -8.75 -21.80
N GLN A 256 11.47 -9.63 -22.35
CA GLN A 256 10.70 -9.37 -23.57
C GLN A 256 9.35 -10.13 -23.51
N ASP A 257 8.40 -9.71 -24.34
CA ASP A 257 7.01 -10.15 -24.29
C ASP A 257 6.83 -11.63 -24.69
N GLU A 258 7.77 -12.20 -25.43
CA GLU A 258 7.77 -13.62 -25.79
C GLU A 258 8.02 -14.53 -24.58
N ALA A 259 8.59 -14.01 -23.48
CA ALA A 259 8.79 -14.77 -22.24
C ALA A 259 8.54 -13.89 -21.00
N PRO A 260 7.27 -13.52 -20.70
CA PRO A 260 6.95 -12.59 -19.63
C PRO A 260 7.38 -13.12 -18.26
N GLY A 261 8.20 -12.31 -17.57
CA GLY A 261 8.73 -12.68 -16.25
C GLY A 261 9.83 -13.73 -16.31
N MET A 262 10.45 -13.95 -17.47
CA MET A 262 11.62 -14.82 -17.62
C MET A 262 12.80 -13.96 -18.13
N VAL A 263 13.98 -14.21 -17.57
CA VAL A 263 15.13 -13.31 -17.72
C VAL A 263 16.05 -13.80 -18.83
N PHE A 264 16.39 -12.91 -19.76
CA PHE A 264 17.47 -13.11 -20.71
C PHE A 264 18.75 -12.53 -20.10
N TRP A 265 19.58 -13.40 -19.54
CA TRP A 265 20.86 -13.01 -18.95
C TRP A 265 21.89 -12.71 -20.04
N HIS A 266 22.53 -11.55 -19.95
CA HIS A 266 23.65 -11.20 -20.83
C HIS A 266 24.96 -11.72 -20.24
N ALA A 267 26.05 -11.70 -21.00
CA ALA A 267 27.34 -12.23 -20.56
C ALA A 267 27.81 -11.66 -19.20
N LYS A 268 27.64 -10.35 -18.99
CA LYS A 268 28.03 -9.68 -17.73
C LYS A 268 27.15 -10.10 -16.55
N GLY A 269 25.83 -10.10 -16.73
CA GLY A 269 24.90 -10.53 -15.68
C GLY A 269 25.05 -12.01 -15.35
N TRP A 270 25.24 -12.85 -16.38
CA TRP A 270 25.48 -14.28 -16.22
C TRP A 270 26.80 -14.56 -15.49
N THR A 271 27.85 -13.76 -15.73
CA THR A 271 29.11 -13.86 -14.98
C THR A 271 28.88 -13.63 -13.48
N ILE A 272 28.11 -12.61 -13.10
CA ILE A 272 27.76 -12.32 -11.70
C ILE A 272 26.97 -13.51 -11.11
N TYR A 273 25.96 -13.99 -11.85
CA TYR A 273 25.15 -15.13 -11.44
C TYR A 273 26.00 -16.37 -11.16
N CYS A 274 26.90 -16.74 -12.08
CA CYS A 274 27.79 -17.90 -11.92
C CYS A 274 28.73 -17.76 -10.71
N LEU A 275 29.24 -16.56 -10.44
CA LEU A 275 30.09 -16.30 -9.27
C LEU A 275 29.33 -16.53 -7.95
N ILE A 276 28.08 -16.07 -7.87
CA ILE A 276 27.21 -16.27 -6.71
C ILE A 276 26.89 -17.76 -6.55
N GLU A 277 26.47 -18.42 -7.63
CA GLU A 277 26.15 -19.85 -7.63
C GLU A 277 27.34 -20.69 -7.15
N GLN A 278 28.54 -20.41 -7.69
CA GLN A 278 29.77 -21.10 -7.29
C GLN A 278 30.12 -20.88 -5.82
N PHE A 279 29.97 -19.64 -5.33
CA PHE A 279 30.18 -19.35 -3.91
C PHE A 279 29.24 -20.15 -3.00
N ILE A 280 27.94 -20.20 -3.32
CA ILE A 280 26.97 -20.96 -2.53
C ILE A 280 27.24 -22.46 -2.63
N ARG A 281 27.58 -22.97 -3.81
CA ARG A 281 27.97 -24.37 -4.02
C ARG A 281 29.12 -24.79 -3.11
N GLU A 282 30.14 -23.93 -2.98
CA GLU A 282 31.27 -24.18 -2.08
C GLU A 282 30.84 -24.22 -0.61
N LYS A 283 29.91 -23.35 -0.20
CA LYS A 283 29.33 -23.39 1.15
C LYS A 283 28.54 -24.68 1.39
N LEU A 284 27.67 -25.06 0.47
CA LEU A 284 26.88 -26.29 0.55
C LEU A 284 27.77 -27.52 0.71
N ARG A 285 28.84 -27.64 -0.09
CA ARG A 285 29.82 -28.72 0.02
C ARG A 285 30.51 -28.74 1.38
N LYS A 286 30.94 -27.57 1.87
CA LYS A 286 31.58 -27.46 3.19
C LYS A 286 30.66 -27.90 4.34
N HIS A 287 29.36 -27.71 4.19
CA HIS A 287 28.34 -28.09 5.18
C HIS A 287 27.70 -29.47 4.93
N GLY A 288 28.28 -30.29 4.06
CA GLY A 288 27.87 -31.67 3.86
C GLY A 288 26.55 -31.84 3.10
N TYR A 289 26.17 -30.88 2.26
CA TYR A 289 25.06 -31.03 1.32
C TYR A 289 25.51 -31.75 0.06
N GLY A 290 24.75 -32.75 -0.35
CA GLY A 290 24.89 -33.39 -1.66
C GLY A 290 24.13 -32.59 -2.72
N GLU A 291 24.85 -31.98 -3.65
CA GLU A 291 24.24 -31.29 -4.79
C GLU A 291 23.67 -32.32 -5.79
N VAL A 292 22.39 -32.19 -6.14
CA VAL A 292 21.65 -33.05 -7.06
C VAL A 292 21.00 -32.21 -8.17
N LYS A 293 20.49 -32.87 -9.21
CA LYS A 293 19.71 -32.23 -10.28
C LYS A 293 18.49 -33.07 -10.61
N THR A 294 17.30 -32.46 -10.65
CA THR A 294 16.05 -33.15 -10.93
C THR A 294 15.38 -32.64 -12.21
N PRO A 295 14.53 -33.46 -12.87
CA PRO A 295 13.80 -33.04 -14.07
C PRO A 295 12.93 -31.80 -13.84
N GLN A 296 12.69 -31.02 -14.90
CA GLN A 296 11.85 -29.83 -14.85
C GLN A 296 10.39 -30.09 -15.22
N VAL A 297 10.14 -31.09 -16.05
CA VAL A 297 8.79 -31.49 -16.47
C VAL A 297 8.47 -32.82 -15.83
N VAL A 298 7.45 -32.86 -14.98
CA VAL A 298 7.13 -34.03 -14.16
C VAL A 298 5.63 -34.30 -14.20
N ASP A 299 5.27 -35.57 -14.23
CA ASP A 299 3.88 -36.03 -14.32
C ASP A 299 3.02 -35.40 -13.23
N ARG A 300 1.82 -34.96 -13.62
CA ARG A 300 0.84 -34.32 -12.75
C ARG A 300 0.58 -35.09 -11.45
N SER A 301 0.58 -36.42 -11.51
CA SER A 301 0.30 -37.28 -10.35
C SER A 301 1.29 -37.11 -9.19
N LEU A 302 2.53 -36.66 -9.44
CA LEU A 302 3.47 -36.36 -8.34
C LEU A 302 3.02 -35.12 -7.56
N TRP A 303 2.50 -34.11 -8.25
CA TRP A 303 2.03 -32.86 -7.66
C TRP A 303 0.73 -33.05 -6.89
N GLU A 304 -0.15 -33.93 -7.38
CA GLU A 304 -1.36 -34.36 -6.68
C GLU A 304 -1.01 -35.13 -5.40
N LYS A 305 -0.14 -36.13 -5.49
CA LYS A 305 0.29 -36.93 -4.33
C LYS A 305 1.02 -36.12 -3.26
N SER A 306 1.72 -35.06 -3.67
CA SER A 306 2.39 -34.16 -2.72
C SER A 306 1.45 -33.10 -2.11
N GLY A 307 0.19 -33.03 -2.55
CA GLY A 307 -0.80 -32.04 -2.09
C GLY A 307 -0.57 -30.62 -2.63
N HIS A 308 0.40 -30.43 -3.52
CA HIS A 308 0.70 -29.11 -4.11
C HIS A 308 -0.28 -28.74 -5.21
N TRP A 309 -0.82 -29.72 -5.93
CA TRP A 309 -1.79 -29.48 -6.98
C TRP A 309 -3.04 -28.78 -6.45
N ASP A 310 -3.60 -29.26 -5.34
CA ASP A 310 -4.83 -28.70 -4.75
C ASP A 310 -4.64 -27.26 -4.24
N LYS A 311 -3.43 -26.91 -3.79
CA LYS A 311 -3.14 -25.59 -3.21
C LYS A 311 -2.63 -24.57 -4.22
N PHE A 312 -1.90 -25.03 -5.24
CA PHE A 312 -1.13 -24.15 -6.13
C PHE A 312 -1.44 -24.39 -7.61
N GLY A 313 -2.38 -25.27 -7.96
CA GLY A 313 -2.65 -25.69 -9.33
C GLY A 313 -2.84 -24.55 -10.33
N GLU A 314 -3.54 -23.48 -9.93
CA GLU A 314 -3.74 -22.29 -10.77
C GLU A 314 -2.44 -21.54 -11.11
N MET A 315 -1.40 -21.69 -10.27
CA MET A 315 -0.08 -21.09 -10.43
C MET A 315 0.95 -22.04 -11.04
N ILE A 316 0.55 -23.23 -11.51
CA ILE A 316 1.46 -24.21 -12.11
C ILE A 316 1.33 -24.18 -13.63
N PHE A 317 2.46 -24.08 -14.32
CA PHE A 317 2.50 -24.26 -15.77
C PHE A 317 2.30 -25.74 -16.12
N THR A 318 1.37 -26.02 -17.03
CA THR A 318 1.07 -27.37 -17.50
C THR A 318 1.49 -27.55 -18.95
N THR A 319 1.82 -28.79 -19.29
CA THR A 319 2.03 -29.24 -20.66
C THR A 319 1.50 -30.66 -20.81
N HIS A 320 1.39 -31.15 -22.03
CA HIS A 320 0.92 -32.50 -22.31
C HIS A 320 1.82 -33.15 -23.33
N SER A 321 1.98 -34.47 -23.21
CA SER A 321 2.66 -35.29 -24.20
C SER A 321 2.00 -36.65 -24.22
N GLU A 322 1.60 -37.09 -25.42
CA GLU A 322 0.83 -38.31 -25.64
C GLU A 322 -0.45 -38.34 -24.79
N THR A 323 -0.56 -39.30 -23.87
CA THR A 323 -1.73 -39.49 -22.99
C THR A 323 -1.51 -38.96 -21.59
N ARG A 324 -0.41 -38.21 -21.35
CA ARG A 324 -0.01 -37.77 -20.01
C ARG A 324 0.01 -36.25 -19.90
N GLU A 325 -0.48 -35.78 -18.76
CA GLU A 325 -0.35 -34.40 -18.33
C GLU A 325 0.87 -34.23 -17.43
N TYR A 326 1.61 -33.16 -17.69
CA TYR A 326 2.80 -32.80 -16.95
C TYR A 326 2.69 -31.38 -16.43
N ALA A 327 3.42 -31.11 -15.36
CA ALA A 327 3.66 -29.78 -14.88
C ALA A 327 5.14 -29.44 -14.99
N VAL A 328 5.42 -28.18 -15.34
CA VAL A 328 6.75 -27.60 -15.14
C VAL A 328 6.89 -27.33 -13.65
N LYS A 329 7.95 -27.85 -13.03
CA LYS A 329 8.09 -27.86 -11.57
C LYS A 329 7.99 -26.45 -10.97
N PRO A 330 7.08 -26.20 -10.01
CA PRO A 330 7.03 -24.93 -9.27
C PRO A 330 7.95 -24.89 -8.05
N MET A 331 8.57 -26.03 -7.71
CA MET A 331 9.48 -26.25 -6.59
C MET A 331 10.22 -27.60 -6.76
N ASN A 332 11.29 -27.83 -5.99
CA ASN A 332 12.11 -29.05 -6.13
C ASN A 332 11.71 -30.18 -5.17
N CYS A 333 10.97 -29.87 -4.09
CA CYS A 333 10.73 -30.77 -2.96
C CYS A 333 10.22 -32.17 -3.36
N PRO A 334 9.15 -32.30 -4.19
CA PRO A 334 8.62 -33.62 -4.54
C PRO A 334 9.62 -34.49 -5.30
N CYS A 335 10.51 -33.87 -6.10
CA CYS A 335 11.56 -34.57 -6.82
C CYS A 335 12.71 -35.01 -5.88
N HIS A 336 13.07 -34.20 -4.89
CA HIS A 336 14.07 -34.57 -3.87
C HIS A 336 13.59 -35.77 -3.04
N ILE A 337 12.29 -35.84 -2.74
CA ILE A 337 11.67 -37.03 -2.11
C ILE A 337 11.84 -38.27 -3.01
N GLN A 338 11.70 -38.14 -4.34
CA GLN A 338 11.92 -39.29 -5.23
C GLN A 338 13.37 -39.80 -5.18
N ILE A 339 14.35 -38.91 -5.01
CA ILE A 339 15.76 -39.30 -4.78
C ILE A 339 15.90 -39.99 -3.42
N TYR A 340 15.31 -39.43 -2.37
CA TYR A 340 15.34 -40.03 -1.02
C TYR A 340 14.75 -41.45 -1.01
N ASN A 341 13.66 -41.68 -1.74
CA ASN A 341 12.99 -42.98 -1.87
C ASN A 341 13.85 -44.05 -2.56
N GLN A 342 14.94 -43.68 -3.24
CA GLN A 342 15.83 -44.65 -3.87
C GLN A 342 16.79 -45.27 -2.86
N GLY A 343 16.74 -46.59 -2.74
CA GLY A 343 17.57 -47.39 -1.83
C GLY A 343 17.07 -47.40 -0.39
N ILE A 344 17.69 -48.23 0.44
CA ILE A 344 17.35 -48.37 1.87
C ILE A 344 18.12 -47.31 2.67
N LYS A 345 17.45 -46.65 3.63
CA LYS A 345 18.07 -45.68 4.55
C LYS A 345 18.04 -46.22 5.98
N SER A 346 19.17 -46.12 6.67
CA SER A 346 19.29 -46.36 8.11
C SER A 346 19.14 -45.04 8.88
N TYR A 347 18.71 -45.10 10.15
CA TYR A 347 18.75 -43.94 11.05
C TYR A 347 20.17 -43.35 11.18
N ARG A 348 21.21 -44.17 10.97
CA ARG A 348 22.62 -43.74 10.98
C ARG A 348 23.02 -42.91 9.77
N ASP A 349 22.29 -43.01 8.68
CA ASP A 349 22.52 -42.22 7.47
C ASP A 349 21.94 -40.81 7.60
N LEU A 350 21.05 -40.59 8.57
CA LEU A 350 20.42 -39.29 8.83
C LEU A 350 21.31 -38.41 9.73
N PRO A 351 21.40 -37.09 9.46
CA PRO A 351 20.62 -36.35 8.47
C PRO A 351 21.19 -36.40 7.05
N ILE A 352 20.31 -36.65 6.07
CA ILE A 352 20.64 -36.55 4.63
C ILE A 352 20.29 -35.15 4.15
N ARG A 353 21.27 -34.46 3.58
CA ARG A 353 21.11 -33.08 3.09
C ARG A 353 21.26 -33.06 1.57
N MET A 354 20.18 -32.73 0.86
CA MET A 354 20.18 -32.59 -0.60
C MET A 354 20.05 -31.12 -0.96
N ALA A 355 20.85 -30.65 -1.90
CA ALA A 355 20.75 -29.29 -2.42
C ALA A 355 20.62 -29.31 -3.95
N GLU A 356 19.92 -28.35 -4.54
CA GLU A 356 19.79 -28.22 -5.98
C GLU A 356 19.66 -26.73 -6.34
N PHE A 357 20.47 -26.25 -7.28
CA PHE A 357 20.19 -25.01 -8.02
C PHE A 357 19.06 -25.28 -9.03
N GLY A 358 17.84 -25.35 -8.49
CA GLY A 358 16.67 -25.89 -9.16
C GLY A 358 15.90 -24.82 -9.91
N SER A 359 15.90 -24.90 -11.24
CA SER A 359 15.12 -23.99 -12.10
C SER A 359 13.64 -24.37 -12.08
N CYS A 360 12.85 -23.51 -11.43
CA CYS A 360 11.42 -23.67 -11.18
C CYS A 360 10.61 -22.61 -11.92
N HIS A 361 9.33 -22.91 -12.14
CA HIS A 361 8.41 -22.01 -12.82
C HIS A 361 7.08 -21.85 -12.07
N ARG A 362 6.60 -20.61 -11.93
CA ARG A 362 5.28 -20.29 -11.39
C ARG A 362 4.54 -19.36 -12.35
N ASN A 363 3.28 -19.67 -12.61
CA ASN A 363 2.39 -18.88 -13.47
C ASN A 363 1.85 -17.65 -12.72
N GLU A 364 2.76 -16.79 -12.28
CA GLU A 364 2.43 -15.55 -11.58
C GLU A 364 1.59 -14.63 -12.50
N PRO A 365 0.58 -13.91 -11.97
CA PRO A 365 -0.16 -12.94 -12.77
C PRO A 365 0.76 -11.88 -13.37
N SER A 366 0.59 -11.55 -14.66
CA SER A 366 1.49 -10.66 -15.40
C SER A 366 1.68 -9.29 -14.74
N GLY A 367 0.61 -8.73 -14.16
CA GLY A 367 0.64 -7.44 -13.45
C GLY A 367 1.49 -7.43 -12.17
N THR A 368 1.91 -8.59 -11.66
CA THR A 368 2.75 -8.70 -10.45
C THR A 368 4.24 -8.77 -10.76
N LEU A 369 4.63 -8.98 -12.02
CA LEU A 369 6.03 -9.19 -12.41
C LEU A 369 6.85 -7.91 -12.25
N HIS A 370 8.07 -8.03 -11.73
CA HIS A 370 8.91 -6.86 -11.42
C HIS A 370 10.41 -7.12 -11.54
N GLY A 371 10.95 -6.95 -12.77
CA GLY A 371 12.36 -7.19 -13.06
C GLY A 371 12.82 -8.54 -12.48
N LEU A 372 13.98 -8.58 -11.82
CA LEU A 372 14.47 -9.79 -11.14
C LEU A 372 13.81 -10.11 -9.77
N MET A 373 12.99 -9.23 -9.19
CA MET A 373 12.44 -9.42 -7.84
C MET A 373 11.21 -10.33 -7.81
N ARG A 374 10.41 -10.31 -8.89
CA ARG A 374 9.24 -11.16 -9.04
C ARG A 374 9.14 -11.64 -10.48
N VAL A 375 9.41 -12.92 -10.67
CA VAL A 375 9.62 -13.60 -11.96
C VAL A 375 8.83 -14.89 -12.02
N ARG A 376 8.51 -15.34 -13.23
CA ARG A 376 7.89 -16.64 -13.48
C ARG A 376 8.90 -17.77 -13.50
N ASN A 377 10.13 -17.52 -13.97
CA ASN A 377 11.24 -18.47 -13.89
C ASN A 377 12.25 -18.00 -12.85
N PHE A 378 12.63 -18.88 -11.94
CA PHE A 378 13.65 -18.59 -10.93
C PHE A 378 14.45 -19.85 -10.60
N VAL A 379 15.67 -19.63 -10.13
CA VAL A 379 16.55 -20.66 -9.58
C VAL A 379 16.78 -20.33 -8.12
N GLN A 380 16.46 -21.26 -7.23
CA GLN A 380 16.80 -21.16 -5.82
C GLN A 380 18.02 -22.03 -5.54
N ASP A 381 18.85 -21.62 -4.59
CA ASP A 381 19.80 -22.47 -3.87
C ASP A 381 19.06 -23.41 -2.89
N ASP A 382 18.10 -24.15 -3.44
CA ASP A 382 17.14 -24.94 -2.68
C ASP A 382 17.81 -26.14 -2.01
N ALA A 383 17.31 -26.54 -0.85
CA ALA A 383 17.81 -27.69 -0.14
C ALA A 383 16.76 -28.34 0.75
N HIS A 384 16.79 -29.67 0.81
CA HIS A 384 15.91 -30.48 1.64
C HIS A 384 16.76 -31.36 2.57
N ILE A 385 16.45 -31.29 3.86
CA ILE A 385 17.09 -32.08 4.89
C ILE A 385 16.10 -33.13 5.34
N PHE A 386 16.48 -34.40 5.22
CA PHE A 386 15.76 -35.52 5.76
C PHE A 386 16.44 -35.91 7.07
N CYS A 387 15.73 -35.78 8.18
CA CYS A 387 16.23 -36.05 9.54
C CYS A 387 15.15 -36.72 10.39
N THR A 388 15.55 -37.23 11.56
CA THR A 388 14.61 -37.63 12.60
C THR A 388 14.05 -36.40 13.31
N GLU A 389 12.92 -36.54 14.02
CA GLU A 389 12.35 -35.44 14.83
C GLU A 389 13.31 -34.97 15.94
N ASP A 390 14.20 -35.84 16.44
CA ASP A 390 15.17 -35.52 17.51
C ASP A 390 16.42 -34.74 17.03
N GLN A 391 16.61 -34.58 15.71
CA GLN A 391 17.78 -33.95 15.07
C GLN A 391 17.42 -32.55 14.56
#